data_AF-A0A2G2A4J4-F1
#
_entry.id   AF-A0A2G2A4J4-F1
#
_cell.length_a   1.000
_cell.length_b   1.000
_cell.length_c   1.000
_cell.angle_alpha   90.00
_cell.angle_beta   90.00
_cell.angle_gamma   90.00
#
_symmetry.space_group_name_H-M   'P 1'
#
loop_
_entity.id
_entity.type
_entity.pdbx_description
1 polymer ?
#
loop_
_entity_poly.entity_id
_entity_poly.type
_entity_poly.pdbx_seq_one_letter_code
_entity_poly.pdbx_strand_id
1 'polypeptide(L)' 'MKKAEMRERLDELEAKLEKIKNWCGAYPLDIFPEPDFKIVAQVLKDKNLSLDTVSASNFRHVLNGVKAIIDDN' A
#
# COMPACT_ATOMS: atom_id res chain seq x y z
N MET A 1 14.66 -23.19 18.77
CA MET A 1 15.49 -22.56 17.73
C MET A 1 16.84 -22.19 18.31
N LYS A 2 17.92 -22.45 17.57
CA LYS A 2 19.27 -22.00 17.94
C LYS A 2 19.34 -20.48 17.84
N LYS A 3 20.22 -19.83 18.62
CA LYS A 3 20.39 -18.36 18.64
C LYS A 3 20.63 -17.76 17.24
N ALA A 4 21.31 -18.51 16.36
CA ALA A 4 21.55 -18.11 14.97
C ALA A 4 20.26 -18.08 14.13
N GLU A 5 19.40 -19.10 14.25
CA GLU A 5 18.11 -19.18 13.54
C GLU A 5 17.17 -18.03 13.96
N MET A 6 17.20 -17.63 15.24
CA MET A 6 16.45 -16.47 15.71
C MET A 6 16.96 -15.16 15.10
N ARG A 7 18.28 -15.04 14.92
CA ARG A 7 18.88 -13.83 14.34
C ARG A 7 18.53 -13.71 12.86
N GLU A 8 18.66 -14.81 12.11
CA GLU A 8 18.30 -14.85 10.69
C GLU A 8 16.83 -14.49 10.46
N ARG A 9 15.92 -15.08 11.28
CA ARG A 9 14.49 -14.73 11.20
C ARG A 9 14.22 -13.26 11.55
N LEU A 10 14.97 -12.69 12.49
CA LEU A 10 14.83 -11.27 12.85
C LEU A 10 15.27 -10.38 11.68
N ASP A 11 16.42 -10.66 11.09
CA ASP A 11 16.96 -9.89 9.97
C ASP A 11 16.01 -9.95 8.74
N GLU A 12 15.37 -11.11 8.48
CA GLU A 12 14.34 -11.27 7.44
C GLU A 12 13.10 -10.39 7.71
N LEU A 13 12.60 -10.39 8.95
CA LEU A 13 11.45 -9.59 9.35
C LEU A 13 11.75 -8.09 9.30
N GLU A 14 12.95 -7.66 9.71
CA GLU A 14 13.42 -6.28 9.62
C GLU A 14 13.49 -5.83 8.15
N ALA A 15 14.00 -6.68 7.26
CA ALA A 15 14.05 -6.40 5.82
C ALA A 15 12.65 -6.24 5.21
N LYS A 16 11.69 -7.09 5.59
CA LYS A 16 10.29 -6.97 5.16
C LYS A 16 9.64 -5.70 5.68
N LEU A 17 9.88 -5.35 6.94
CA LEU A 17 9.34 -4.13 7.55
C LEU A 17 9.87 -2.89 6.84
N GLU A 18 11.16 -2.82 6.53
CA GLU A 18 11.71 -1.66 5.82
C GLU A 18 11.20 -1.54 4.38
N LYS A 19 10.94 -2.66 3.69
CA LYS A 19 10.25 -2.61 2.39
C LYS A 19 8.87 -1.98 2.49
N ILE A 20 8.06 -2.38 3.48
CA ILE A 20 6.73 -1.82 3.71
C ILE A 20 6.82 -0.32 4.06
N LYS A 21 7.73 0.05 4.96
CA LYS A 21 7.93 1.43 5.37
C LYS A 21 8.33 2.33 4.21
N ASN A 22 9.23 1.88 3.34
CA ASN A 22 9.60 2.61 2.13
C ASN A 22 8.40 2.80 1.18
N TRP A 23 7.55 1.79 1.03
CA TRP A 23 6.32 1.91 0.24
C TRP A 23 5.30 2.89 0.83
N CYS A 24 5.16 2.95 2.15
CA CYS A 24 4.30 3.94 2.81
C CYS A 24 4.73 5.38 2.52
N GLY A 25 6.01 5.62 2.24
CA GLY A 25 6.55 6.92 1.87
C GLY A 25 6.51 7.26 0.38
N ALA A 26 5.99 6.37 -0.48
CA ALA A 26 6.10 6.53 -1.93
C ALA A 26 5.25 7.66 -2.53
N TYR A 27 4.21 8.12 -1.81
CA TYR A 27 3.25 9.11 -2.29
C TYR A 27 3.10 10.28 -1.30
N PRO A 28 4.09 11.18 -1.21
CA PRO A 28 4.02 12.31 -0.29
C PRO A 28 3.08 13.41 -0.80
N LEU A 29 2.42 14.12 0.11
CA LEU A 29 1.34 15.09 -0.21
C LEU A 29 1.80 16.36 -0.91
N ASP A 30 3.09 16.69 -0.82
CA ASP A 30 3.69 17.82 -1.53
C ASP A 30 3.85 17.56 -3.04
N ILE A 31 4.01 16.30 -3.43
CA ILE A 31 4.07 15.85 -4.83
C ILE A 31 2.70 15.37 -5.31
N PHE A 32 1.96 14.67 -4.46
CA PHE A 32 0.64 14.11 -4.72
C PHE A 32 -0.40 14.73 -3.78
N PRO A 33 -0.83 15.99 -4.03
CA PRO A 33 -1.79 16.66 -3.18
C PRO A 33 -3.17 15.99 -3.26
N GLU A 34 -3.93 16.10 -2.18
CA GLU A 34 -5.30 15.61 -2.14
C GLU A 34 -6.19 16.40 -3.11
N PRO A 35 -7.03 15.73 -3.92
CA PRO A 35 -8.01 16.39 -4.77
C PRO A 35 -9.24 16.81 -3.96
N ASP A 36 -10.09 17.66 -4.56
CA ASP A 36 -11.47 17.82 -4.07
C ASP A 36 -12.30 16.59 -4.44
N PHE A 37 -12.52 15.71 -3.46
CA PHE A 37 -13.28 14.48 -3.66
C PHE A 37 -14.73 14.68 -4.09
N LYS A 38 -15.36 15.84 -3.82
CA LYS A 38 -16.72 16.11 -4.32
C LYS A 38 -16.72 16.28 -5.83
N ILE A 39 -15.73 17.00 -6.35
CA ILE A 39 -15.54 17.18 -7.79
C ILE A 39 -15.20 15.85 -8.45
N VAL A 40 -14.25 15.10 -7.88
CA VAL A 40 -13.85 13.78 -8.41
C VAL A 40 -15.04 12.83 -8.46
N ALA A 41 -15.84 12.75 -7.39
CA ALA A 41 -17.02 11.89 -7.35
C ALA A 41 -18.05 12.25 -8.43
N GLN A 42 -18.28 13.55 -8.67
CA GLN A 42 -19.20 14.00 -9.72
C GLN A 42 -18.70 13.63 -11.12
N VAL A 43 -17.42 13.89 -11.42
CA VAL A 43 -16.81 13.56 -12.72
C VAL A 43 -16.85 12.06 -13.01
N LEU A 44 -16.59 11.22 -12.02
CA LEU A 44 -16.69 9.77 -12.15
C LEU A 44 -18.14 9.33 -12.41
N LYS A 45 -19.10 9.91 -11.68
CA LYS A 45 -20.53 9.60 -11.84
C LYS A 45 -21.03 9.93 -13.24
N ASP A 46 -20.59 11.04 -13.83
CA ASP A 46 -20.93 11.42 -15.22
C ASP A 46 -20.43 10.40 -16.26
N LYS A 47 -19.52 9.51 -15.87
CA LYS A 47 -19.00 8.39 -16.66
C LYS A 47 -19.51 7.02 -16.20
N ASN A 48 -20.56 6.96 -15.37
CA ASN A 48 -21.09 5.74 -14.75
C ASN A 48 -20.04 4.97 -13.92
N LEU A 49 -19.09 5.69 -13.33
CA LEU A 49 -18.11 5.14 -12.38
C LEU A 49 -18.42 5.64 -10.96
N SER A 50 -18.01 4.88 -9.95
CA SER A 50 -18.09 5.29 -8.54
C SER A 50 -16.69 5.52 -7.99
N LEU A 51 -16.53 6.61 -7.22
CA LEU A 51 -15.33 6.87 -6.45
C LEU A 51 -15.00 5.69 -5.50
N ASP A 52 -16.01 5.05 -4.94
CA ASP A 52 -15.84 3.90 -4.03
C ASP A 52 -15.22 2.71 -4.76
N THR A 53 -15.71 2.40 -5.98
CA THR A 53 -15.21 1.26 -6.77
C THR A 53 -13.77 1.49 -7.21
N VAL A 54 -13.45 2.72 -7.66
CA VAL A 54 -12.07 3.10 -8.03
C VAL A 54 -11.14 3.00 -6.82
N SER A 55 -11.56 3.56 -5.68
CA SER A 55 -10.79 3.53 -4.44
C SER A 55 -10.56 2.10 -3.97
N ALA A 56 -11.60 1.26 -3.94
CA ALA A 56 -11.51 -0.14 -3.53
C ALA A 56 -10.58 -0.95 -4.45
N SER A 57 -10.58 -0.67 -5.76
CA SER A 57 -9.65 -1.28 -6.72
C SER A 57 -8.20 -0.93 -6.35
N ASN A 58 -7.90 0.35 -6.17
CA ASN A 58 -6.55 0.81 -5.84
C ASN A 58 -6.07 0.27 -4.49
N PHE A 59 -6.90 0.33 -3.45
CA PHE A 59 -6.56 -0.22 -2.13
C PHE A 59 -6.29 -1.73 -2.18
N ARG A 60 -7.03 -2.49 -3.01
CA ARG A 60 -6.78 -3.93 -3.17
C ARG A 60 -5.38 -4.20 -3.71
N HIS A 61 -4.90 -3.41 -4.67
CA HIS A 61 -3.54 -3.56 -5.19
C HIS A 61 -2.48 -3.25 -4.13
N VAL A 62 -2.68 -2.20 -3.32
CA VAL A 62 -1.79 -1.87 -2.20
C VAL A 62 -1.74 -3.03 -1.20
N LEU A 63 -2.90 -3.54 -0.76
CA LEU A 63 -2.98 -4.64 0.19
C LEU A 63 -2.37 -5.94 -0.36
N ASN A 64 -2.57 -6.22 -1.65
CA ASN A 64 -1.95 -7.37 -2.30
C ASN A 64 -0.42 -7.26 -2.33
N GLY A 65 0.12 -6.06 -2.56
CA GLY A 65 1.55 -5.85 -2.51
C GLY A 65 2.12 -5.98 -1.09
N VAL A 66 1.44 -5.46 -0.07
CA VAL A 66 1.83 -5.67 1.35
C VAL A 66 1.81 -7.16 1.69
N LYS A 67 0.77 -7.87 1.28
CA LYS A 67 0.66 -9.33 1.44
C LYS A 67 1.84 -10.05 0.79
N ALA A 68 2.21 -9.69 -0.44
CA ALA A 68 3.35 -10.27 -1.12
C ALA A 68 4.67 -10.08 -0.34
N ILE A 69 4.92 -8.89 0.23
CA ILE A 69 6.11 -8.63 1.04
C ILE A 69 6.15 -9.50 2.30
N ILE A 70 4.99 -9.72 2.94
CA ILE A 70 4.88 -10.53 4.17
C ILE A 70 5.06 -12.01 3.86
N ASP A 71 4.40 -12.49 2.80
CA ASP A 71 4.29 -13.90 2.43
C ASP A 71 5.50 -14.42 1.64
N ASP A 72 6.34 -13.54 1.06
CA ASP A 72 7.60 -13.92 0.41
C ASP A 72 8.48 -14.67 1.42
N ASN A 73 8.66 -15.99 1.24
CA ASN A 73 9.60 -16.80 2.02
C ASN A 73 10.96 -16.84 1.33
#